data_AF-A0A0D7M3D6-F1
#
_entry.id   AF-A0A0D7M3D6-F1
#
_cell.length_a   1.000
_cell.length_b   1.000
_cell.length_c   1.000
_cell.angle_alpha   90.00
_cell.angle_beta   90.00
_cell.angle_gamma   90.00
#
_symmetry.space_group_name_H-M   'P 1'
#
loop_
_entity.id
_entity.type
_entity.pdbx_description
1 polymer ?
#
loop_
_entity_poly.entity_id
_entity_poly.type
_entity_poly.pdbx_seq_one_letter_code
_entity_poly.pdbx_strand_id
1 'polypeptide(L)'
;MRKQFAVALVVLSLLSSNAWALTLNEARTQGRVGETLNGYLVALQTDAETQALVSEINKARNASYQQLAESNNIPPDEVAKMAGQKLVARAKPGEYVQGINGKWLRKE
;
A
#
# COMPACT_ATOMS: atom_id res chain seq x y z
N MET A 1 36.72 33.06 -30.40
CA MET A 1 36.42 31.85 -29.60
C MET A 1 35.96 32.27 -28.22
N ARG A 2 35.01 31.57 -27.58
CA ARG A 2 34.52 31.74 -26.18
C ARG A 2 33.22 32.54 -25.94
N LYS A 3 32.10 32.32 -26.64
CA LYS A 3 30.77 32.76 -26.14
C LYS A 3 29.58 31.88 -26.55
N GLN A 4 29.78 30.57 -26.75
CA GLN A 4 28.66 29.66 -27.09
C GLN A 4 28.52 28.44 -26.17
N PHE A 5 29.47 28.18 -25.27
CA PHE A 5 29.40 27.05 -24.36
C PHE A 5 28.53 27.29 -23.11
N ALA A 6 28.13 28.53 -22.83
CA ALA A 6 27.38 28.86 -21.61
C ALA A 6 25.85 28.63 -21.72
N VAL A 7 25.30 28.54 -22.93
CA VAL A 7 23.85 28.40 -23.14
C VAL A 7 23.40 26.93 -23.09
N ALA A 8 24.30 25.98 -23.32
CA ALA A 8 23.97 24.56 -23.33
C ALA A 8 23.82 23.92 -21.94
N LEU A 9 24.28 24.57 -20.86
CA LEU A 9 24.30 23.97 -19.52
C LEU A 9 23.00 24.20 -18.70
N VAL A 10 22.14 25.13 -19.10
CA VAL A 10 20.94 25.51 -18.31
C VAL A 10 19.69 24.69 -18.69
N VAL A 11 19.69 24.02 -19.85
CA VAL A 11 18.51 23.27 -20.32
C VAL A 11 18.40 21.87 -19.69
N LEU A 12 19.48 21.32 -19.11
CA LEU A 12 19.48 19.96 -18.57
C LEU A 12 18.94 19.83 -17.12
N SER A 13 18.67 20.94 -16.43
CA SER A 13 18.22 20.94 -15.03
C SER A 13 16.69 20.93 -14.84
N LEU A 14 15.91 20.78 -15.92
CA LEU A 14 14.43 20.78 -15.87
C LEU A 14 13.79 19.39 -15.97
N LEU A 15 14.58 18.32 -16.05
CA LEU A 15 14.09 16.95 -15.95
C LEU A 15 14.10 16.46 -14.49
N SER A 16 13.54 17.26 -13.58
CA SER A 16 13.17 16.77 -12.26
C SER A 16 11.96 15.87 -12.42
N SER A 17 12.18 14.56 -12.57
CA SER A 17 11.11 13.58 -12.51
C SER A 17 10.38 13.74 -11.18
N ASN A 18 9.11 14.16 -11.23
CA ASN A 18 8.25 14.08 -10.06
C ASN A 18 8.14 12.58 -9.71
N ALA A 19 8.86 12.12 -8.70
CA ALA A 19 8.68 10.79 -8.15
C ALA A 19 7.42 10.82 -7.29
N TRP A 20 6.30 10.33 -7.83
CA TRP A 20 5.07 10.16 -7.07
C TRP A 20 5.22 8.88 -6.24
N ALA A 21 4.97 8.96 -4.94
CA ALA A 21 4.97 7.77 -4.10
C ALA A 21 3.77 6.88 -4.46
N LEU A 22 3.99 5.58 -4.64
CA LEU A 22 2.93 4.60 -4.83
C LEU A 22 1.88 4.69 -3.71
N THR A 23 0.63 4.91 -4.11
CA THR A 23 -0.50 4.91 -3.17
C THR A 23 -1.03 3.50 -2.94
N LEU A 24 -1.71 3.28 -1.81
CA LEU A 24 -2.43 2.02 -1.54
C LEU A 24 -3.48 1.67 -2.59
N ASN A 25 -4.15 2.68 -3.17
CA ASN A 25 -5.14 2.43 -4.21
C ASN A 25 -4.47 1.94 -5.49
N GLU A 26 -3.38 2.58 -5.92
CA GLU A 26 -2.59 2.13 -7.08
C GLU A 26 -2.00 0.76 -6.87
N ALA A 27 -1.42 0.49 -5.70
CA ALA A 27 -0.85 -0.82 -5.40
C ALA A 27 -1.90 -1.94 -5.49
N ARG A 28 -3.13 -1.71 -5.01
CA ARG A 28 -4.23 -2.68 -5.11
C ARG A 28 -4.70 -2.87 -6.55
N THR A 29 -4.92 -1.78 -7.29
CA THR A 29 -5.41 -1.85 -8.67
C THR A 29 -4.39 -2.49 -9.62
N GLN A 30 -3.10 -2.27 -9.36
CA GLN A 30 -1.99 -2.89 -10.10
C GLN A 30 -1.68 -4.32 -9.63
N GLY A 31 -2.40 -4.85 -8.64
CA GLY A 31 -2.21 -6.20 -8.12
C GLY A 31 -0.88 -6.41 -7.39
N ARG A 32 -0.25 -5.34 -6.91
CA ARG A 32 1.02 -5.39 -6.17
C ARG A 32 0.84 -5.85 -4.74
N VAL A 33 -0.36 -5.68 -4.19
CA VAL A 33 -0.71 -6.00 -2.81
C VAL A 33 -2.08 -6.67 -2.72
N GLY A 34 -2.32 -7.38 -1.63
CA GLY A 34 -3.61 -7.98 -1.31
C GLY A 34 -4.02 -7.79 0.14
N GLU A 35 -5.33 -7.64 0.37
CA GLU A 35 -5.92 -7.53 1.70
C GLU A 35 -6.12 -8.92 2.32
N THR A 36 -5.94 -9.04 3.63
CA THR A 36 -6.13 -10.30 4.34
C THR A 36 -7.26 -10.21 5.37
N LEU A 37 -7.78 -11.36 5.79
CA LEU A 37 -8.84 -11.44 6.81
C LEU A 37 -8.35 -11.07 8.22
N ASN A 38 -7.04 -10.97 8.45
CA ASN A 38 -6.48 -10.52 9.72
C ASN A 38 -6.27 -8.99 9.79
N GLY A 39 -6.68 -8.24 8.76
CA GLY A 39 -6.64 -6.78 8.76
C GLY A 39 -5.37 -6.17 8.17
N TYR A 40 -4.39 -6.97 7.78
CA TYR A 40 -3.13 -6.47 7.24
C TYR A 40 -3.02 -6.65 5.73
N LEU A 41 -2.14 -5.85 5.14
CA LEU A 41 -1.80 -5.89 3.73
C LEU A 41 -0.59 -6.82 3.51
N VAL A 42 -0.59 -7.58 2.42
CA VAL A 42 0.56 -8.41 2.01
C VAL A 42 1.03 -7.98 0.63
N ALA A 43 2.35 -7.93 0.44
CA ALA A 43 2.98 -7.68 -0.84
C ALA A 43 2.86 -8.93 -1.73
N LEU A 44 2.29 -8.77 -2.93
CA LEU A 44 2.27 -9.78 -3.99
C LEU A 44 3.41 -9.56 -5.00
N GLN A 45 3.89 -8.32 -5.10
CA GLN A 45 5.13 -7.97 -5.80
C GLN A 45 6.23 -7.65 -4.78
N THR A 46 7.46 -8.05 -5.09
CA THR A 46 8.60 -8.00 -4.16
C THR A 46 9.56 -6.84 -4.41
N ASP A 47 9.12 -5.82 -5.16
CA ASP A 47 9.92 -4.63 -5.36
C ASP A 47 9.94 -3.73 -4.10
N ALA A 48 10.96 -2.88 -4.02
CA ALA A 48 11.21 -2.06 -2.84
C ALA A 48 10.07 -1.07 -2.53
N GLU A 49 9.41 -0.54 -3.55
CA GLU A 49 8.34 0.44 -3.39
C GLU A 49 7.09 -0.21 -2.79
N THR A 50 6.69 -1.38 -3.30
CA THR A 50 5.58 -2.16 -2.75
C THR A 50 5.85 -2.58 -1.30
N GLN A 51 7.06 -3.05 -1.01
CA GLN A 51 7.45 -3.46 0.34
C GLN A 51 7.43 -2.30 1.33
N ALA A 52 7.95 -1.13 0.93
CA ALA A 52 7.93 0.08 1.73
C ALA A 52 6.49 0.51 2.05
N LEU A 53 5.61 0.53 1.04
CA LEU A 53 4.20 0.86 1.22
C LEU A 53 3.50 -0.12 2.16
N VAL A 54 3.70 -1.43 1.99
CA VAL A 54 3.10 -2.45 2.87
C VAL A 54 3.54 -2.26 4.31
N SER A 55 4.83 -2.02 4.54
CA SER A 55 5.38 -1.75 5.88
C SER A 55 4.76 -0.50 6.51
N GLU A 56 4.67 0.60 5.76
CA GLU A 56 4.08 1.85 6.23
C GLU A 56 2.60 1.68 6.60
N ILE A 57 1.80 1.10 5.72
CA ILE A 57 0.37 0.89 5.93
C ILE A 57 0.12 -0.06 7.10
N ASN A 58 0.85 -1.16 7.20
CA ASN A 58 0.68 -2.12 8.30
C ASN A 58 1.08 -1.52 9.65
N LYS A 59 2.11 -0.67 9.70
CA LYS A 59 2.48 0.08 10.91
C LYS A 59 1.36 1.02 11.35
N ALA A 60 0.77 1.78 10.40
CA ALA A 60 -0.35 2.68 10.69
C ALA A 60 -1.60 1.92 11.15
N ARG A 61 -1.94 0.81 10.49
CA ARG A 61 -3.05 -0.07 10.88
C ARG A 61 -2.85 -0.65 12.27
N ASN A 62 -1.65 -1.15 12.58
CA ASN A 62 -1.34 -1.71 13.89
C ASN A 62 -1.55 -0.68 15.01
N ALA A 63 -1.04 0.55 14.84
CA ALA A 63 -1.24 1.62 15.81
C ALA A 63 -2.74 1.95 15.99
N SER A 64 -3.49 2.03 14.89
CA SER A 64 -4.93 2.27 14.93
C SER A 64 -5.70 1.13 15.62
N TYR A 65 -5.31 -0.12 15.40
CA TYR A 65 -5.95 -1.28 16.02
C TYR A 65 -5.67 -1.33 17.52
N GLN A 66 -4.45 -1.03 17.94
CA GLN A 66 -4.09 -0.90 19.36
C GLN A 66 -4.92 0.18 20.05
N GLN A 67 -5.01 1.38 19.46
CA GLN A 67 -5.79 2.47 20.03
C GLN A 67 -7.29 2.10 20.15
N LEU A 68 -7.86 1.47 19.12
CA LEU A 68 -9.27 1.07 19.15
C LEU A 68 -9.52 -0.08 20.13
N ALA A 69 -8.58 -1.01 20.25
CA ALA A 69 -8.63 -2.10 21.21
C ALA A 69 -8.67 -1.59 22.64
N GLU A 70 -7.78 -0.65 22.98
CA GLU A 70 -7.74 0.01 24.28
C GLU A 70 -9.05 0.74 24.58
N SER A 71 -9.56 1.53 23.63
CA SER A 71 -10.78 2.31 23.84
C SER A 71 -12.05 1.47 23.98
N ASN A 72 -12.07 0.25 23.41
CA ASN A 72 -13.23 -0.65 23.43
C ASN A 72 -13.04 -1.86 24.35
N ASN A 73 -11.90 -1.96 25.04
CA ASN A 73 -11.55 -3.07 25.92
C ASN A 73 -11.71 -4.46 25.24
N ILE A 74 -11.21 -4.57 24.00
CA ILE A 74 -11.16 -5.82 23.22
C ILE A 74 -9.74 -6.08 22.72
N PRO A 75 -9.36 -7.32 22.39
CA PRO A 75 -8.03 -7.61 21.86
C PRO A 75 -7.75 -6.90 20.52
N PRO A 76 -6.53 -6.38 20.28
CA PRO A 76 -6.13 -5.79 19.00
C PRO A 76 -6.35 -6.71 17.80
N ASP A 77 -6.12 -8.01 17.97
CA ASP A 77 -6.32 -9.00 16.90
C ASP A 77 -7.79 -9.15 16.49
N GLU A 78 -8.73 -8.96 17.42
CA GLU A 78 -10.16 -8.95 17.09
C GLU A 78 -10.54 -7.71 16.30
N VAL A 79 -9.99 -6.54 16.66
CA VAL A 79 -10.13 -5.31 15.88
C VAL A 79 -9.60 -5.51 14.46
N ALA A 80 -8.38 -6.05 14.35
CA ALA A 80 -7.73 -6.29 13.08
C ALA A 80 -8.55 -7.25 12.20
N LYS A 81 -9.07 -8.33 12.78
CA LYS A 81 -9.95 -9.28 12.10
C LYS A 81 -11.25 -8.65 11.60
N MET A 82 -11.92 -7.85 12.44
CA MET A 82 -13.12 -7.11 12.02
C MET A 82 -12.82 -6.11 10.90
N ALA A 83 -11.69 -5.43 10.97
CA ALA A 83 -11.24 -4.54 9.90
C ALA A 83 -10.94 -5.32 8.61
N GLY A 84 -10.24 -6.45 8.70
CA GLY A 84 -9.91 -7.33 7.58
C GLY A 84 -11.16 -7.84 6.88
N GLN A 85 -12.17 -8.31 7.62
CA GLN A 85 -13.47 -8.69 7.07
C GLN A 85 -14.12 -7.56 6.26
N LYS A 86 -14.12 -6.32 6.81
CA LYS A 86 -14.67 -5.15 6.12
C LYS A 86 -13.85 -4.78 4.88
N LEU A 87 -12.53 -4.83 4.94
CA LEU A 87 -11.62 -4.52 3.83
C LEU A 87 -11.79 -5.51 2.69
N VAL A 88 -11.79 -6.82 2.99
CA VAL A 88 -12.02 -7.88 2.01
C VAL A 88 -13.42 -7.79 1.39
N ALA A 89 -14.44 -7.44 2.17
CA ALA A 89 -15.80 -7.24 1.66
C ALA A 89 -15.93 -6.00 0.76
N ARG A 90 -15.15 -4.94 1.01
CA ARG A 90 -15.15 -3.68 0.26
C ARG A 90 -14.14 -3.62 -0.88
N ALA A 91 -13.30 -4.65 -1.02
CA ALA A 91 -12.33 -4.74 -2.10
C ALA A 91 -13.05 -4.64 -3.46
N LYS A 92 -12.51 -3.82 -4.35
CA LYS A 92 -13.11 -3.54 -5.66
C LYS A 92 -12.85 -4.70 -6.63
N PRO A 93 -13.66 -4.85 -7.69
CA PRO A 93 -13.33 -5.72 -8.81
C PRO A 93 -11.90 -5.48 -9.30
N GLY A 94 -11.16 -6.56 -9.50
CA GLY A 94 -9.76 -6.55 -9.91
C GLY A 94 -8.74 -6.54 -8.76
N GLU A 95 -9.13 -6.20 -7.53
CA GLU A 95 -8.24 -6.21 -6.36
C GLU A 95 -8.07 -7.61 -5.77
N TYR A 96 -6.93 -7.87 -5.12
CA TYR A 96 -6.64 -9.17 -4.50
C TYR A 96 -7.01 -9.21 -3.02
N VAL A 97 -7.62 -10.32 -2.60
CA VAL A 97 -7.96 -10.62 -1.21
C VAL A 97 -7.58 -12.05 -0.86
N GLN A 98 -7.18 -12.30 0.38
CA GLN A 98 -6.90 -13.65 0.86
C GLN A 98 -8.18 -14.33 1.34
N GLY A 99 -8.50 -15.48 0.73
CA GLY A 99 -9.60 -16.34 1.18
C GLY A 99 -9.28 -17.04 2.51
N ILE A 100 -10.32 -17.61 3.13
CA ILE A 100 -10.21 -18.35 4.40
C ILE A 100 -9.26 -19.55 4.28
N ASN A 101 -9.14 -20.12 3.08
CA ASN A 101 -8.20 -21.19 2.76
C ASN A 101 -6.75 -20.72 2.53
N GLY A 102 -6.45 -19.45 2.80
CA GLY A 102 -5.13 -18.85 2.59
C GLY A 102 -4.79 -18.53 1.13
N LYS A 103 -5.66 -18.89 0.17
CA LYS A 103 -5.43 -18.65 -1.25
C LYS A 103 -5.80 -17.22 -1.63
N TRP A 104 -5.04 -16.65 -2.56
CA TRP A 104 -5.37 -15.36 -3.15
C TRP A 104 -6.53 -15.48 -4.14
N LEU A 105 -7.48 -14.57 -4.01
CA LEU A 105 -8.63 -14.43 -4.87
C LEU A 105 -8.61 -13.02 -5.45
N ARG A 106 -8.79 -12.90 -6.77
CA ARG A 106 -9.06 -11.62 -7.40
C ARG A 106 -10.56 -11.39 -7.34
N LYS A 107 -11.00 -10.23 -6.83
CA LYS A 107 -12.42 -9.88 -6.79
C LYS A 107 -12.95 -9.71 -8.21
N GLU A 108 -14.09 -10.32 -8.49
CA GLU A 108 -14.88 -10.10 -9.70
C GLU A 108 -15.82 -8.90 -9.53
#